data_AF-A0A521MBB1-F1
#
_entry.id   AF-A0A521MBB1-F1
#
_cell.length_a   1.000
_cell.length_b   1.000
_cell.length_c   1.000
_cell.angle_alpha   90.00
_cell.angle_beta   90.00
_cell.angle_gamma   90.00
#
_symmetry.space_group_name_H-M   'P 1'
#
loop_
_entity.id
_entity.type
_entity.pdbx_description
1 polymer ?
#
loop_
_entity_poly.entity_id
_entity_poly.type
_entity_poly.pdbx_seq_one_letter_code
_entity_poly.pdbx_strand_id
1 'polypeptide(L)'
;SAGIGVTTAIVSTLTGVPVRKDIAMTGEVTLRGRVLPIGGLKEKLLAAMRGGITTVLIPKENEKDLVEIPAKIRDGLKIIPVSHVDEVLALALSDHLTAIDWTEADELALTLKGATSPDGSEVAVRH
;
A
#
# COMPACT_ATOMS: atom_id res chain seq x y z
N SER A 1 -10.74 3.37 5.72
CA SER A 1 -9.29 3.55 5.89
C SER A 1 -8.55 2.70 4.87
N ALA A 2 -7.66 3.32 4.11
CA ALA A 2 -6.94 2.71 2.98
C ALA A 2 -5.45 3.10 2.93
N GLY A 3 -4.88 3.62 4.03
CA GLY A 3 -3.54 4.22 4.05
C GLY A 3 -2.47 3.28 3.50
N ILE A 4 -2.36 2.07 4.07
CA ILE A 4 -1.37 1.09 3.60
C ILE A 4 -1.64 0.58 2.17
N GLY A 5 -2.91 0.58 1.72
CA GLY A 5 -3.29 0.21 0.36
C GLY A 5 -2.82 1.23 -0.67
N VAL A 6 -3.03 2.51 -0.37
CA VAL A 6 -2.55 3.62 -1.21
C VAL A 6 -1.02 3.65 -1.23
N THR A 7 -0.36 3.49 -0.08
CA THR A 7 1.11 3.43 -0.03
C THR A 7 1.66 2.28 -0.87
N THR A 8 1.08 1.07 -0.76
CA THR A 8 1.50 -0.08 -1.56
C THR A 8 1.30 0.16 -3.06
N ALA A 9 0.19 0.77 -3.46
CA ALA A 9 -0.06 1.11 -4.86
C ALA A 9 0.95 2.14 -5.42
N ILE A 10 1.29 3.16 -4.64
CA ILE A 10 2.31 4.15 -5.01
C ILE A 10 3.67 3.46 -5.19
N VAL A 11 4.09 2.66 -4.21
CA VAL A 11 5.38 1.93 -4.27
C VAL A 11 5.40 1.01 -5.49
N SER A 12 4.36 0.21 -5.70
CA SER A 12 4.22 -0.67 -6.87
C SER A 12 4.34 0.09 -8.20
N THR A 13 3.73 1.28 -8.28
CA THR A 13 3.79 2.12 -9.49
C THR A 13 5.20 2.65 -9.75
N LEU A 14 5.91 3.08 -8.69
CA LEU A 14 7.25 3.64 -8.81
C LEU A 14 8.32 2.58 -9.10
N THR A 15 8.16 1.37 -8.56
CA THR A 15 9.15 0.29 -8.71
C THR A 15 8.83 -0.67 -9.84
N GLY A 16 7.61 -0.59 -10.41
CA GLY A 16 7.13 -1.55 -11.40
C GLY A 16 6.84 -2.95 -10.85
N VAL A 17 6.98 -3.17 -9.54
CA VAL A 17 6.73 -4.47 -8.92
C VAL A 17 5.22 -4.64 -8.70
N PRO A 18 4.56 -5.64 -9.31
CA PRO A 18 3.11 -5.81 -9.18
C PRO A 18 2.66 -6.18 -7.76
N VAL A 19 1.48 -5.69 -7.36
CA VAL A 19 0.79 -6.12 -6.13
C VAL A 19 0.11 -7.46 -6.35
N ARG A 20 0.22 -8.35 -5.36
CA ARG A 20 -0.46 -9.65 -5.33
C ARG A 20 -1.98 -9.50 -5.26
N LYS A 21 -2.67 -10.12 -6.22
CA LYS A 21 -4.14 -10.08 -6.34
C LYS A 21 -4.91 -10.89 -5.28
N ASP A 22 -4.24 -11.80 -4.59
CA ASP A 22 -4.81 -12.67 -3.56
C ASP A 22 -4.78 -12.06 -2.15
N ILE A 23 -4.30 -10.81 -2.03
CA ILE A 23 -4.15 -10.08 -0.77
C ILE A 23 -5.09 -8.87 -0.72
N ALA A 24 -5.85 -8.76 0.37
CA ALA A 24 -6.46 -7.50 0.80
C ALA A 24 -5.69 -6.92 1.99
N MET A 25 -5.77 -5.61 2.17
CA MET A 25 -5.11 -4.93 3.27
C MET A 25 -5.95 -3.77 3.79
N THR A 26 -5.94 -3.54 5.10
CA THR A 26 -6.57 -2.37 5.71
C THR A 26 -5.69 -1.85 6.84
N GLY A 27 -5.66 -0.53 7.00
CA GLY A 27 -4.80 0.13 7.98
C GLY A 27 -4.65 1.60 7.63
N GLU A 28 -4.51 2.43 8.64
CA GLU A 28 -3.97 3.77 8.48
C GLU A 28 -2.45 3.71 8.56
N VAL A 29 -1.77 4.69 7.98
CA VAL A 29 -0.30 4.74 7.94
C VAL A 29 0.16 6.11 8.40
N THR A 30 1.15 6.13 9.28
CA THR A 30 1.80 7.38 9.70
C THR A 30 2.92 7.77 8.73
N LEU A 31 3.40 9.01 8.81
CA LEU A 31 4.59 9.45 8.07
C LEU A 31 5.86 8.63 8.41
N ARG A 32 5.87 7.98 9.58
CA ARG A 32 6.97 7.10 10.01
C ARG A 32 6.69 5.62 9.74
N GLY A 33 5.76 5.31 8.84
CA GLY A 33 5.51 3.93 8.39
C GLY A 33 4.73 3.03 9.37
N ARG A 34 4.43 3.49 10.60
CA ARG A 34 3.58 2.72 11.53
C ARG A 34 2.17 2.50 10.96
N VAL A 35 1.67 1.27 11.11
CA VAL A 35 0.30 0.87 10.77
C VAL A 35 -0.60 1.06 11.99
N LEU A 36 -1.66 1.83 11.83
CA LEU A 36 -2.59 2.20 12.89
C LEU A 36 -3.92 1.45 12.78
N PRO A 37 -4.61 1.22 13.92
CA PRO A 37 -5.86 0.48 13.97
C PRO A 37 -6.98 1.17 13.19
N ILE A 38 -7.97 0.38 12.81
CA ILE A 38 -9.11 0.82 12.03
C ILE A 38 -10.43 0.37 12.65
N GLY A 39 -11.51 1.08 12.31
CA GLY A 39 -12.88 0.63 12.58
C GLY A 39 -13.44 -0.27 11.48
N GLY A 40 -14.52 -1.00 11.81
CA GLY A 40 -15.27 -1.83 10.86
C GLY A 40 -14.51 -3.04 10.34
N LEU A 41 -13.72 -3.70 11.20
CA LEU A 41 -12.86 -4.82 10.81
C LEU A 41 -13.70 -5.99 10.25
N LYS A 42 -14.83 -6.30 10.90
CA LYS A 42 -15.75 -7.37 10.49
C LYS A 42 -16.28 -7.18 9.07
N GLU A 43 -16.76 -5.99 8.74
CA GLU A 43 -17.33 -5.66 7.44
C GLU A 43 -16.27 -5.78 6.34
N LYS A 44 -15.04 -5.34 6.63
CA LYS A 44 -13.91 -5.40 5.70
C LYS A 44 -13.43 -6.84 5.44
N LEU A 45 -13.32 -7.67 6.48
CA LEU A 45 -12.99 -9.08 6.30
C LEU A 45 -14.07 -9.82 5.52
N LEU A 46 -15.34 -9.54 5.81
CA LEU A 46 -16.46 -10.12 5.07
C LEU A 46 -16.44 -9.71 3.59
N ALA A 47 -16.11 -8.44 3.29
CA ALA A 47 -15.93 -7.97 1.93
C ALA A 47 -14.78 -8.67 1.21
N ALA A 48 -13.63 -8.85 1.87
CA ALA A 48 -12.49 -9.59 1.33
C ALA A 48 -12.85 -11.04 0.99
N MET A 49 -13.49 -11.75 1.92
CA MET A 49 -13.94 -13.13 1.72
C MET A 49 -14.92 -13.25 0.53
N ARG A 50 -15.90 -12.34 0.42
CA ARG A 50 -16.83 -12.31 -0.73
C ARG A 50 -16.14 -11.97 -2.05
N GLY A 51 -15.07 -11.17 -1.99
CA GLY A 51 -14.24 -10.83 -3.14
C GLY A 51 -13.30 -11.96 -3.59
N GLY A 52 -13.34 -13.12 -2.94
CA GLY A 52 -12.47 -14.26 -3.27
C GLY A 52 -11.02 -14.08 -2.83
N ILE A 53 -10.75 -13.13 -1.93
CA ILE A 53 -9.43 -12.92 -1.35
C ILE A 53 -9.13 -14.01 -0.32
N THR A 54 -7.90 -14.51 -0.32
CA THR A 54 -7.48 -15.60 0.58
C THR A 54 -6.66 -15.09 1.77
N THR A 55 -5.99 -13.94 1.63
CA THR A 55 -5.11 -13.38 2.66
C THR A 55 -5.48 -11.93 2.96
N VAL A 56 -5.55 -11.56 4.25
CA VAL A 56 -5.86 -10.19 4.67
C VAL A 56 -4.83 -9.67 5.67
N LEU A 57 -4.22 -8.53 5.33
CA LEU A 57 -3.32 -7.80 6.22
C LEU A 57 -4.12 -6.81 7.07
N ILE A 58 -3.95 -6.89 8.40
CA ILE A 58 -4.65 -6.05 9.37
C ILE A 58 -3.68 -5.36 10.32
N PRO A 59 -4.02 -4.22 10.94
CA PRO A 59 -3.17 -3.61 11.95
C PRO A 59 -3.00 -4.55 13.15
N LYS A 60 -1.79 -4.63 13.70
CA LYS A 60 -1.47 -5.49 14.86
C LYS A 60 -2.40 -5.22 16.05
N GLU A 61 -2.76 -3.96 16.27
CA GLU A 61 -3.65 -3.55 17.36
C GLU A 61 -5.11 -4.03 17.18
N ASN A 62 -5.54 -4.35 15.96
CA ASN A 62 -6.86 -4.91 15.67
C ASN A 62 -6.93 -6.44 15.86
N GLU A 63 -5.81 -7.12 16.14
CA GLU A 63 -5.79 -8.58 16.36
C GLU A 63 -6.72 -8.99 17.51
N LYS A 64 -6.79 -8.16 18.57
CA LYS A 64 -7.69 -8.37 19.71
C LYS A 64 -9.17 -8.36 19.31
N ASP A 65 -9.54 -7.66 18.25
CA ASP A 65 -10.93 -7.53 17.80
C ASP A 65 -11.39 -8.76 17.01
N LEU A 66 -10.45 -9.65 16.61
CA LEU A 66 -10.78 -10.89 15.92
C LEU A 66 -11.66 -11.83 16.75
N VAL A 67 -11.66 -11.69 18.08
CA VAL A 67 -12.54 -12.49 18.96
C VAL A 67 -14.01 -12.24 18.69
N GLU A 68 -14.38 -11.06 18.20
CA GLU A 68 -15.76 -10.66 17.88
C GLU A 68 -16.19 -11.12 16.48
N ILE A 69 -15.26 -11.68 15.70
CA ILE A 69 -15.49 -12.07 14.32
C ILE A 69 -15.99 -13.53 14.25
N PRO A 70 -17.09 -13.80 13.53
CA PRO A 70 -17.58 -15.17 13.33
C PRO A 70 -16.49 -16.11 12.81
N ALA A 71 -16.43 -17.33 13.36
CA ALA A 71 -15.44 -18.35 13.00
C ALA A 71 -15.41 -18.61 11.49
N LYS A 72 -16.58 -18.70 10.84
CA LYS A 72 -16.70 -18.87 9.39
C LYS A 72 -15.90 -17.84 8.56
N ILE A 73 -15.77 -16.60 9.04
CA ILE A 73 -14.98 -15.56 8.35
C ILE A 73 -13.49 -15.73 8.68
N ARG A 74 -13.16 -15.98 9.95
CA ARG A 74 -11.78 -16.17 10.40
C ARG A 74 -11.12 -17.38 9.76
N ASP A 75 -11.83 -18.50 9.70
CA ASP A 75 -11.32 -19.77 9.18
C ASP A 75 -11.24 -19.76 7.64
N GLY A 76 -12.00 -18.88 6.99
CA GLY A 76 -12.01 -18.70 5.54
C GLY A 76 -10.90 -17.79 5.01
N LEU A 77 -10.12 -17.14 5.88
CA LEU A 77 -9.11 -16.15 5.52
C LEU A 77 -7.81 -16.37 6.28
N LYS A 78 -6.67 -16.23 5.59
CA LYS A 78 -5.38 -16.08 6.25
C LYS A 78 -5.23 -14.64 6.72
N ILE A 79 -5.43 -14.38 8.01
CA ILE A 79 -5.31 -13.04 8.59
C ILE A 79 -3.89 -12.84 9.13
N ILE A 80 -3.20 -11.79 8.68
CA ILE A 80 -1.82 -11.48 9.07
C ILE A 80 -1.79 -10.10 9.73
N PRO A 81 -1.54 -10.02 11.06
CA PRO A 81 -1.36 -8.75 11.75
C PRO A 81 0.00 -8.13 11.40
N VAL A 82 0.02 -6.84 11.08
CA VAL A 82 1.22 -6.06 10.70
C VAL A 82 1.33 -4.77 11.51
N SER A 83 2.56 -4.33 11.78
CA SER A 83 2.84 -3.13 12.61
C SER A 83 3.49 -2.00 11.83
N HIS A 84 4.19 -2.32 10.74
CA HIS A 84 4.93 -1.38 9.91
C HIS A 84 4.66 -1.60 8.42
N VAL A 85 4.80 -0.54 7.62
CA VAL A 85 4.56 -0.60 6.17
C VAL A 85 5.55 -1.51 5.44
N ASP A 86 6.76 -1.71 5.97
CA ASP A 86 7.75 -2.61 5.36
C ASP A 86 7.26 -4.05 5.35
N GLU A 87 6.56 -4.48 6.42
CA GLU A 87 5.93 -5.80 6.48
C GLU A 87 4.81 -5.92 5.43
N VAL A 88 4.04 -4.85 5.24
CA VAL A 88 2.98 -4.79 4.23
C VAL A 88 3.58 -4.96 2.83
N LEU A 89 4.61 -4.18 2.49
CA LEU A 89 5.23 -4.21 1.17
C LEU A 89 5.88 -5.58 0.90
N ALA A 90 6.58 -6.16 1.88
CA ALA A 90 7.20 -7.47 1.75
C ALA A 90 6.18 -8.60 1.52
N LEU A 91 4.97 -8.49 2.09
CA LEU A 91 3.91 -9.49 1.93
C LEU A 91 3.07 -9.26 0.66
N ALA A 92 2.82 -8.00 0.32
CA ALA A 92 1.86 -7.61 -0.70
C ALA A 92 2.45 -7.52 -2.12
N LEU A 93 3.74 -7.22 -2.26
CA LEU A 93 4.39 -7.18 -3.56
C LEU A 93 4.73 -8.60 -4.04
N SER A 94 4.73 -8.78 -5.37
CA SER A 94 5.01 -10.09 -5.99
C SER A 94 6.49 -10.45 -6.09
N ASP A 95 7.37 -9.46 -5.89
CA ASP A 95 8.81 -9.62 -5.88
C ASP A 95 9.46 -8.69 -4.84
N HIS A 96 10.74 -8.89 -4.56
CA HIS A 96 11.52 -8.07 -3.65
C HIS A 96 11.82 -6.69 -4.23
N LEU A 97 11.78 -5.67 -3.37
CA LEU A 97 12.18 -4.32 -3.73
C LEU A 97 13.70 -4.25 -3.86
N THR A 98 14.16 -3.75 -5.01
CA THR A 98 15.56 -3.37 -5.23
C THR A 98 15.68 -1.85 -5.18
N ALA A 99 16.88 -1.35 -4.85
CA ALA A 99 17.16 0.07 -4.94
C ALA A 99 16.96 0.53 -6.40
N ILE A 100 16.27 1.65 -6.58
CA ILE A 100 16.15 2.30 -7.88
C ILE A 100 17.49 2.98 -8.16
N ASP A 101 18.14 2.59 -9.26
CA ASP A 101 19.31 3.29 -9.77
C ASP A 101 18.82 4.42 -10.69
N TRP A 102 19.00 5.66 -10.25
CA TRP A 102 18.54 6.83 -10.98
C TRP A 102 19.59 7.21 -12.01
N THR A 103 19.23 7.14 -13.28
CA THR A 103 20.16 7.45 -14.38
C THR A 103 20.13 8.93 -14.73
N GLU A 104 21.18 9.43 -15.40
CA GLU A 104 21.19 10.79 -15.97
C GLU A 104 19.99 11.06 -16.89
N ALA A 105 19.47 10.01 -17.55
CA ALA A 105 18.27 10.11 -18.38
C ALA A 105 17.00 10.34 -17.55
N ASP A 106 16.90 9.76 -16.36
CA ASP A 106 15.78 10.00 -15.44
C ASP A 106 15.82 11.43 -14.89
N GLU A 107 17.02 11.93 -14.57
CA GLU A 107 17.22 13.33 -14.16
C GLU A 107 16.84 14.32 -15.28
N LEU A 108 17.24 14.03 -16.52
CA LEU A 108 16.89 14.83 -17.69
C LEU A 108 15.37 14.80 -17.96
N ALA A 109 14.73 13.64 -17.82
CA ALA A 109 13.29 13.50 -17.99
C ALA A 109 12.49 14.28 -16.93
N LEU A 110 12.99 14.35 -15.69
CA LEU A 110 12.41 15.16 -14.61
C LEU A 110 12.56 16.66 -14.90
N THR A 111 13.69 17.10 -15.46
CA THR A 111 13.91 18.50 -15.83
C THR A 111 13.02 18.93 -17.01
N LEU A 112 12.90 18.09 -18.04
CA LEU A 112 12.07 18.38 -19.21
C LEU A 112 10.56 18.44 -18.88
N LYS A 113 10.06 17.57 -17.99
CA LYS A 113 8.66 17.62 -17.53
C LYS A 113 8.36 18.83 -16.64
N GLY A 114 9.34 19.37 -15.93
CA GLY A 114 9.21 20.61 -15.16
C GLY A 114 9.17 21.87 -16.03
N ALA A 115 9.69 21.81 -17.27
CA ALA A 115 9.79 22.95 -18.19
C ALA A 115 8.52 23.18 -19.04
N THR A 116 7.58 22.25 -19.07
CA THR A 116 6.33 22.39 -19.84
C THR A 116 5.18 22.88 -18.96
N SER A 117 5.01 24.20 -18.89
CA SER A 117 3.74 24.83 -18.52
C SER A 117 2.66 24.47 -19.55
N PRO A 118 1.37 24.34 -19.19
CA PRO A 118 0.28 24.08 -20.14
C PRO A 118 0.08 25.18 -21.19
N ASP A 119 0.77 26.32 -21.05
CA ASP A 119 0.62 27.51 -21.89
C ASP A 119 1.83 27.83 -22.79
N GLY A 120 2.88 27.00 -22.78
CA GLY A 120 4.05 27.20 -23.64
C GLY A 120 4.90 28.44 -23.31
N SER A 121 4.79 29.02 -22.11
CA SER A 121 5.68 30.09 -21.68
C SER A 121 6.82 29.59 -20.77
N GLU A 122 8.04 29.99 -21.12
CA GLU A 122 9.29 29.61 -20.45
C GLU A 122 9.40 30.28 -19.08
N VAL A 123 9.45 29.48 -18.01
CA VAL A 123 9.57 30.00 -16.63
C VAL A 123 11.04 30.30 -16.34
N ALA A 124 11.40 31.57 -16.39
CA ALA A 124 12.71 32.06 -15.99
C ALA A 124 12.97 31.79 -14.49
N VAL A 125 13.96 30.94 -14.21
CA VAL A 125 14.47 30.68 -12.86
C VAL A 125 15.20 31.93 -12.35
N ARG A 126 14.77 32.48 -11.21
CA ARG A 126 15.56 33.45 -10.43
C ARG A 126 16.02 32.78 -9.13
N HIS A 127 17.31 32.97 -8.85
CA HIS A 127 18.10 32.41 -7.75
C HIS A 127 17.51 32.63 -6.36
#